data_AF-A0A2L1BWT0-F1
#
_entry.id   AF-A0A2L1BWT0-F1
#
_cell.length_a   1.000
_cell.length_b   1.000
_cell.length_c   1.000
_cell.angle_alpha   90.00
_cell.angle_beta   90.00
_cell.angle_gamma   90.00
#
_symmetry.space_group_name_H-M   'P 1'
#
loop_
_entity.id
_entity.type
_entity.pdbx_description
1 polymer ?
#
loop_
_entity_poly.entity_id
_entity_poly.type
_entity_poly.pdbx_seq_one_letter_code
_entity_poly.pdbx_strand_id
1 'polypeptide(L)'
;MKYLTGLLFLSVMVIAGCGDTPDSQLINDAHESVKKELAKKYKPGECQKWQFMESSGVIKAGASKLVCDSEFNIDKGLRFSEEKVYRHDGFNAVCGKVSGYTDVGKISGEYIFTDKQADNVIIKASKSELAMVNNETSRKLQKLYDDLFNLEMKNCK
;
A
#
# COMPACT_ATOMS: atom_id res chain seq x y z
N MET A 1 -31.47 -59.83 -8.03
CA MET A 1 -31.07 -60.14 -6.64
C MET A 1 -29.64 -59.67 -6.43
N LYS A 2 -29.43 -58.89 -5.36
CA LYS A 2 -28.17 -58.67 -4.62
C LYS A 2 -27.16 -57.61 -5.12
N TYR A 3 -27.43 -56.38 -4.68
CA TYR A 3 -26.61 -55.51 -3.82
C TYR A 3 -25.07 -55.43 -3.98
N LEU A 4 -24.63 -54.16 -3.95
CA LEU A 4 -23.45 -53.63 -3.26
C LEU A 4 -22.06 -54.18 -3.66
N THR A 5 -21.39 -53.41 -4.50
CA THR A 5 -19.93 -53.20 -4.47
C THR A 5 -19.75 -51.74 -4.92
N GLY A 6 -19.19 -50.81 -4.19
CA GLY A 6 -18.36 -50.83 -3.00
C GLY A 6 -17.66 -49.48 -3.05
N LEU A 7 -18.19 -48.52 -2.30
CA LEU A 7 -17.69 -47.16 -2.18
C LEU A 7 -16.33 -47.20 -1.46
N LEU A 8 -15.22 -46.94 -2.15
CA LEU A 8 -13.91 -46.65 -1.54
C LEU A 8 -12.87 -46.30 -2.61
N PHE A 9 -12.58 -45.01 -2.78
CA PHE A 9 -11.22 -44.44 -2.76
C PHE A 9 -11.36 -42.91 -2.65
N LEU A 10 -11.93 -42.50 -1.51
CA LEU A 10 -11.67 -41.22 -0.91
C LEU A 10 -10.20 -41.22 -0.43
N SER A 11 -9.58 -40.04 -0.38
CA SER A 11 -8.25 -39.75 0.18
C SER A 11 -7.04 -40.06 -0.71
N VAL A 12 -6.79 -39.21 -1.71
CA VAL A 12 -5.41 -38.86 -2.08
C VAL A 12 -5.10 -37.51 -1.43
N MET A 13 -4.42 -37.59 -0.29
CA MET A 13 -3.46 -36.63 0.24
C MET A 13 -3.72 -35.14 -0.03
N VAL A 14 -4.59 -34.55 0.78
CA VAL A 14 -4.37 -33.15 1.20
C VAL A 14 -3.49 -33.23 2.45
N ILE A 15 -2.20 -33.51 2.25
CA ILE A 15 -1.20 -33.12 3.24
C ILE A 15 -0.93 -31.64 2.96
N ALA A 16 -1.92 -30.79 3.24
CA ALA A 16 -1.67 -29.36 3.39
C ALA A 16 -0.86 -29.26 4.68
N GLY A 17 0.47 -29.27 4.52
CA GLY A 17 1.38 -29.16 5.64
C GLY A 17 1.04 -27.94 6.47
N CYS A 18 1.07 -28.11 7.80
CA CYS A 18 1.27 -27.03 8.76
C CYS A 18 2.65 -26.39 8.52
N GLY A 19 2.84 -25.76 7.37
CA GLY A 19 4.00 -24.94 7.06
C GLY A 19 3.63 -23.48 7.18
N ASP A 20 4.55 -22.66 7.69
CA ASP A 20 4.42 -21.20 7.66
C ASP A 20 4.14 -20.73 6.23
N THR A 21 3.36 -19.66 6.09
CA THR A 21 3.15 -18.99 4.81
C THR A 21 4.51 -18.65 4.18
N PRO A 22 4.78 -19.09 2.93
CA PRO A 22 6.06 -18.80 2.29
C PRO A 22 6.32 -17.30 2.14
N ASP A 23 7.58 -16.88 2.28
CA ASP A 23 7.98 -15.46 2.15
C ASP A 23 7.53 -14.85 0.82
N SER A 24 7.58 -15.61 -0.27
CA SER A 24 7.12 -15.15 -1.59
C SER A 24 5.62 -14.84 -1.60
N GLN A 25 4.81 -15.60 -0.85
CA GLN A 25 3.37 -15.35 -0.74
C GLN A 25 3.13 -14.09 0.10
N LEU A 26 3.82 -13.95 1.24
CA LEU A 26 3.72 -12.75 2.08
C LEU A 26 4.11 -11.47 1.32
N ILE A 27 5.17 -11.53 0.50
CA ILE A 27 5.61 -10.39 -0.33
C ILE A 27 4.55 -10.06 -1.39
N ASN A 28 3.96 -11.06 -2.05
CA ASN A 28 2.90 -10.84 -3.03
C ASN A 28 1.65 -10.22 -2.37
N ASP A 29 1.24 -10.72 -1.21
CA ASP A 29 0.10 -10.19 -0.46
C ASP A 29 0.34 -8.75 -0.02
N ALA A 30 1.58 -8.42 0.36
CA ALA A 30 2.00 -7.06 0.66
C ALA A 30 1.91 -6.15 -0.58
N HIS A 31 2.40 -6.60 -1.75
CA HIS A 31 2.32 -5.84 -2.99
C HIS A 31 0.87 -5.56 -3.40
N GLU A 32 -0.01 -6.56 -3.33
CA GLU A 32 -1.42 -6.39 -3.65
C GLU A 32 -2.13 -5.46 -2.66
N SER A 33 -1.80 -5.56 -1.36
CA SER A 33 -2.32 -4.64 -0.35
C SER A 33 -1.87 -3.21 -0.60
N VAL A 34 -0.59 -2.99 -0.92
CA VAL A 34 -0.07 -1.65 -1.28
C VAL A 34 -0.79 -1.10 -2.51
N LYS A 35 -0.93 -1.89 -3.59
CA LYS A 35 -1.66 -1.47 -4.80
C LYS A 35 -3.09 -1.07 -4.49
N LYS A 36 -3.80 -1.90 -3.72
CA LYS A 36 -5.19 -1.64 -3.31
C LYS A 36 -5.30 -0.36 -2.50
N GLU A 37 -4.40 -0.13 -1.55
CA GLU A 37 -4.42 1.07 -0.71
C GLU A 37 -4.10 2.34 -1.50
N LEU A 38 -3.13 2.29 -2.40
CA LEU A 38 -2.83 3.42 -3.30
C LEU A 38 -3.99 3.70 -4.27
N ALA A 39 -4.66 2.65 -4.77
CA ALA A 39 -5.81 2.79 -5.66
C ALA A 39 -7.01 3.52 -5.01
N LYS A 40 -7.18 3.38 -3.67
CA LYS A 40 -8.24 4.12 -2.95
C LYS A 40 -7.97 5.63 -2.91
N LYS A 41 -6.70 6.04 -2.96
CA LYS A 41 -6.28 7.45 -2.85
C LYS A 41 -6.23 8.15 -4.20
N TYR A 42 -5.78 7.45 -5.24
CA TYR A 42 -5.69 8.02 -6.58
C TYR A 42 -7.08 8.25 -7.19
N LYS A 43 -7.30 9.45 -7.71
CA LYS A 43 -8.55 9.86 -8.38
C LYS A 43 -8.27 10.17 -9.85
N PRO A 44 -8.49 9.22 -10.77
CA PRO A 44 -8.27 9.45 -12.20
C PRO A 44 -9.03 10.68 -12.71
N GLY A 45 -8.34 11.56 -13.44
CA GLY A 45 -8.93 12.78 -14.00
C GLY A 45 -8.94 13.99 -13.05
N GLU A 46 -8.60 13.83 -11.78
CA GLU A 46 -8.65 14.92 -10.79
C GLU A 46 -7.61 16.00 -11.10
N CYS A 47 -6.36 15.63 -11.37
CA CYS A 47 -5.32 16.59 -11.73
C CYS A 47 -5.71 17.47 -12.93
N GLN A 48 -6.30 16.89 -13.98
CA GLN A 48 -6.73 17.62 -15.17
C GLN A 48 -7.84 18.64 -14.84
N LYS A 49 -8.80 18.28 -13.97
CA LYS A 49 -9.84 19.21 -13.52
C LYS A 49 -9.24 20.39 -12.76
N TRP A 50 -8.27 20.14 -11.88
CA TRP A 50 -7.59 21.18 -11.12
C TRP A 50 -6.74 22.10 -12.00
N GLN A 51 -6.03 21.54 -12.98
CA GLN A 51 -5.32 22.32 -14.00
C GLN A 51 -6.28 23.21 -14.80
N PHE A 52 -7.45 22.67 -15.19
CA PHE A 52 -8.47 23.44 -15.91
C PHE A 52 -9.01 24.60 -15.07
N MET A 53 -9.38 24.35 -13.81
CA MET A 53 -9.87 25.39 -12.89
C MET A 53 -8.83 26.50 -12.68
N GLU A 54 -7.55 26.13 -12.57
CA GLU A 54 -6.45 27.08 -12.42
C GLU A 54 -6.25 27.91 -13.69
N SER A 55 -6.21 27.28 -14.86
CA SER A 55 -6.08 27.98 -16.15
C SER A 55 -7.25 28.92 -16.45
N SER A 56 -8.44 28.60 -15.90
CA SER A 56 -9.65 29.42 -16.01
C SER A 56 -9.73 30.53 -14.96
N GLY A 57 -8.73 30.66 -14.08
CA GLY A 57 -8.68 31.68 -13.02
C GLY A 57 -9.65 31.46 -11.85
N VAL A 58 -10.30 30.30 -11.76
CA VAL A 58 -11.26 29.95 -10.69
C VAL A 58 -10.52 29.70 -9.37
N ILE A 59 -9.29 29.17 -9.45
CA ILE A 59 -8.42 28.93 -8.29
C ILE A 59 -7.08 29.63 -8.47
N LYS A 60 -6.35 29.79 -7.36
CA LYS A 60 -5.03 30.43 -7.37
C LYS A 60 -4.00 29.59 -8.12
N ALA A 61 -3.10 30.27 -8.83
CA ALA A 61 -1.94 29.63 -9.45
C ALA A 61 -1.08 28.88 -8.41
N GLY A 62 -0.64 27.67 -8.78
CA GLY A 62 0.07 26.72 -7.93
C GLY A 62 -0.84 25.75 -7.17
N ALA A 63 -2.16 25.97 -7.10
CA ALA A 63 -3.07 25.09 -6.38
C ALA A 63 -3.20 23.72 -7.07
N SER A 64 -3.18 23.68 -8.40
CA SER A 64 -3.27 22.42 -9.15
C SER A 64 -2.08 21.49 -8.86
N LYS A 65 -0.89 22.06 -8.64
CA LYS A 65 0.34 21.31 -8.35
C LYS A 65 0.23 20.45 -7.10
N LEU A 66 -0.48 20.92 -6.07
CA LEU A 66 -0.66 20.17 -4.83
C LEU A 66 -1.41 18.87 -5.08
N VAL A 67 -2.43 18.90 -5.93
CA VAL A 67 -3.26 17.72 -6.26
C VAL A 67 -2.56 16.81 -7.26
N CYS A 68 -1.91 17.39 -8.26
CA CYS A 68 -1.23 16.63 -9.31
C CYS A 68 0.04 15.90 -8.82
N ASP A 69 0.63 16.34 -7.71
CA ASP A 69 1.93 15.85 -7.22
C ASP A 69 1.89 15.24 -5.81
N SER A 70 0.70 14.92 -5.27
CA SER A 70 0.56 14.32 -3.94
C SER A 70 0.41 12.79 -3.94
N GLU A 71 -0.28 12.23 -4.92
CA GLU A 71 -0.67 10.81 -4.91
C GLU A 71 0.03 9.96 -5.97
N PHE A 72 0.17 8.66 -5.71
CA PHE A 72 0.66 7.69 -6.69
C PHE A 72 -0.38 7.50 -7.81
N ASN A 73 0.00 7.80 -9.04
CA ASN A 73 -0.73 7.39 -10.23
C ASN A 73 -0.39 5.92 -10.52
N ILE A 74 -1.26 5.02 -10.08
CA ILE A 74 -1.06 3.57 -10.19
C ILE A 74 -1.04 3.09 -11.65
N ASP A 75 -1.68 3.82 -12.58
CA ASP A 75 -1.73 3.48 -14.00
C ASP A 75 -0.37 3.69 -14.69
N LYS A 76 0.50 4.52 -14.10
CA LYS A 76 1.90 4.70 -14.54
C LYS A 76 2.85 3.63 -14.00
N GLY A 77 2.33 2.66 -13.25
CA GLY A 77 3.08 1.53 -12.70
C GLY A 77 3.79 1.84 -11.38
N LEU A 78 3.99 0.77 -10.62
CA LEU A 78 4.67 0.79 -9.32
C LEU A 78 5.89 -0.15 -9.38
N ARG A 79 6.95 0.23 -8.67
CA ARG A 79 8.14 -0.60 -8.47
C ARG A 79 8.42 -0.78 -6.99
N PHE A 80 8.40 -2.04 -6.57
CA PHE A 80 8.72 -2.47 -5.21
C PHE A 80 10.22 -2.78 -5.08
N SER A 81 10.76 -2.57 -3.89
CA SER A 81 12.17 -2.80 -3.59
C SER A 81 12.43 -2.87 -2.09
N GLU A 82 13.58 -3.42 -1.72
CA GLU A 82 14.04 -3.52 -0.33
C GLU A 82 13.08 -4.31 0.59
N GLU A 83 12.34 -5.25 0.01
CA GLU A 83 11.41 -6.09 0.76
C GLU A 83 12.13 -7.01 1.73
N LYS A 84 11.64 -7.02 2.97
CA LYS A 84 12.09 -7.93 4.02
C LYS A 84 10.89 -8.50 4.75
N VAL A 85 10.92 -9.81 4.98
CA VAL A 85 9.92 -10.53 5.77
C VAL A 85 10.41 -10.64 7.20
N TYR A 86 9.53 -10.34 8.15
CA TYR A 86 9.75 -10.44 9.58
C TYR A 86 8.69 -11.37 10.17
N ARG A 87 9.14 -12.40 10.88
CA ARG A 87 8.25 -13.37 11.52
C ARG A 87 8.23 -13.11 13.02
N HIS A 88 7.05 -12.83 13.54
CA HIS A 88 6.74 -12.60 14.94
C HIS A 88 5.83 -13.71 15.46
N ASP A 89 5.68 -13.78 16.77
CA ASP A 89 4.66 -14.63 17.37
C ASP A 89 3.27 -14.06 17.03
N GLY A 90 2.57 -14.64 16.05
CA GLY A 90 1.15 -14.38 15.81
C GLY A 90 0.63 -14.06 14.38
N PHE A 91 1.38 -13.79 13.30
CA PHE A 91 2.26 -12.64 13.25
C PHE A 91 3.35 -12.56 12.16
N ASN A 92 3.07 -12.31 10.88
CA ASN A 92 4.11 -11.92 9.91
C ASN A 92 3.98 -10.45 9.47
N ALA A 93 5.13 -9.82 9.20
CA ALA A 93 5.20 -8.48 8.62
C ALA A 93 6.11 -8.46 7.38
N VAL A 94 5.76 -7.62 6.41
CA VAL A 94 6.61 -7.33 5.25
C VAL A 94 6.82 -5.83 5.18
N CYS A 95 8.08 -5.42 5.16
CA CYS A 95 8.46 -4.01 5.08
C CYS A 95 9.31 -3.78 3.86
N GLY A 96 9.08 -2.67 3.17
CA GLY A 96 9.79 -2.36 1.94
C GLY A 96 9.51 -0.96 1.45
N LYS A 97 9.96 -0.69 0.23
CA LYS A 97 9.78 0.58 -0.46
C LYS A 97 8.96 0.38 -1.72
N VAL A 98 8.12 1.37 -2.00
CA VAL A 98 7.38 1.50 -3.25
C VAL A 98 7.78 2.80 -3.93
N SER A 99 8.00 2.75 -5.24
CA SER A 99 8.32 3.90 -6.06
C SER A 99 7.43 3.93 -7.29
N GLY A 100 7.14 5.12 -7.80
CA GLY A 100 6.27 5.31 -8.94
C GLY A 100 6.22 6.77 -9.37
N TYR A 101 5.09 7.16 -9.93
CA TYR A 101 4.87 8.49 -10.47
C TYR A 101 3.58 9.10 -9.93
N THR A 102 3.57 10.41 -9.80
CA THR A 102 2.36 11.21 -9.69
C THR A 102 1.88 11.58 -11.09
N ASP A 103 0.90 12.46 -11.23
CA ASP A 103 0.52 12.97 -12.55
C ASP A 103 1.65 13.79 -13.19
N VAL A 104 2.51 14.44 -12.38
CA VAL A 104 3.52 15.40 -12.86
C VAL A 104 4.97 15.10 -12.43
N GLY A 105 5.23 14.07 -11.64
CA GLY A 105 6.56 13.82 -11.08
C GLY A 105 6.78 12.39 -10.58
N LYS A 106 7.94 12.17 -9.94
CA LYS A 106 8.26 10.91 -9.24
C LYS A 106 7.81 10.96 -7.80
N ILE A 107 7.41 9.82 -7.24
CA ILE A 107 7.05 9.66 -5.83
C ILE A 107 7.60 8.33 -5.31
N SER A 108 7.88 8.27 -4.01
CA SER A 108 8.32 7.08 -3.31
C SER A 108 7.62 6.97 -1.97
N GLY A 109 7.67 5.81 -1.34
CA GLY A 109 7.17 5.63 0.01
C GLY A 109 7.73 4.37 0.63
N GLU A 110 7.67 4.33 1.96
CA GLU A 110 7.93 3.14 2.75
C GLU A 110 6.59 2.51 3.12
N TYR A 111 6.52 1.18 3.12
CA TYR A 111 5.31 0.47 3.52
C TYR A 111 5.60 -0.61 4.55
N ILE A 112 4.59 -0.86 5.37
CA ILE A 112 4.54 -1.94 6.37
C ILE A 112 3.25 -2.70 6.10
N PHE A 113 3.36 -3.97 5.78
CA PHE A 113 2.26 -4.91 5.69
C PHE A 113 2.30 -5.86 6.89
N THR A 114 1.15 -6.24 7.43
CA THR A 114 1.05 -7.33 8.42
C THR A 114 -0.07 -8.30 8.06
N ASP A 115 0.12 -9.60 8.28
CA ASP A 115 -0.88 -10.63 7.95
C ASP A 115 -1.95 -10.82 9.04
N LYS A 116 -1.92 -10.00 10.11
CA LYS A 116 -2.86 -10.10 11.24
C LYS A 116 -4.33 -10.00 10.82
N GLN A 117 -4.64 -9.16 9.83
CA GLN A 117 -5.99 -8.87 9.34
C GLN A 117 -5.93 -8.40 7.87
N ALA A 118 -7.06 -8.50 7.17
CA ALA A 118 -7.19 -7.98 5.81
C ALA A 118 -6.95 -6.45 5.78
N ASP A 119 -6.30 -5.96 4.72
CA ASP A 119 -6.00 -4.54 4.47
C ASP A 119 -5.04 -3.86 5.47
N ASN A 120 -4.21 -4.64 6.17
CA ASN A 120 -3.20 -4.10 7.08
C ASN A 120 -1.93 -3.64 6.37
N VAL A 121 -2.04 -2.59 5.55
CA VAL A 121 -0.88 -1.90 5.00
C VAL A 121 -0.87 -0.43 5.40
N ILE A 122 0.29 0.04 5.86
CA ILE A 122 0.53 1.45 6.16
C ILE A 122 1.60 1.94 5.20
N ILE A 123 1.34 3.06 4.51
CA ILE A 123 2.24 3.61 3.49
C ILE A 123 2.60 5.04 3.88
N LYS A 124 3.87 5.30 4.12
CA LYS A 124 4.42 6.65 4.28
C LYS A 124 4.99 7.13 2.95
N ALA A 125 4.19 7.93 2.23
CA ALA A 125 4.63 8.56 0.98
C ALA A 125 5.61 9.72 1.24
N SER A 126 6.56 9.92 0.33
CA SER A 126 7.54 11.01 0.35
C SER A 126 6.93 12.38 0.01
N LYS A 127 5.75 12.37 -0.61
CA LYS A 127 4.92 13.54 -0.88
C LYS A 127 3.59 13.30 -0.19
N SER A 128 3.26 14.13 0.79
CA SER A 128 1.96 14.12 1.45
C SER A 128 1.37 15.52 1.34
N GLU A 129 0.05 15.62 1.24
CA GLU A 129 -0.63 16.93 1.22
C GLU A 129 -0.26 17.77 2.46
N LEU A 130 -0.14 17.14 3.62
CA LEU A 130 0.30 17.78 4.86
C LEU A 130 1.71 18.38 4.77
N ALA A 131 2.65 17.65 4.14
CA ALA A 131 4.00 18.15 3.90
C ALA A 131 4.01 19.32 2.89
N MET A 132 3.08 19.33 1.94
CA MET A 132 3.03 20.35 0.88
C MET A 132 2.32 21.65 1.30
N VAL A 133 1.31 21.59 2.19
CA VAL A 133 0.61 22.80 2.72
C VAL A 133 1.50 23.60 3.69
N ASN A 134 2.38 22.93 4.43
CA ASN A 134 3.47 23.53 5.22
C ASN A 134 3.08 24.67 6.19
N ASN A 135 1.89 24.61 6.81
CA ASN A 135 1.52 25.47 7.94
C ASN A 135 1.82 24.78 9.30
N GLU A 136 1.70 25.50 10.41
CA GLU A 136 2.02 24.95 11.75
C GLU A 136 1.20 23.69 12.08
N THR A 137 -0.11 23.72 11.84
CA THR A 137 -0.99 22.57 12.08
C THR A 137 -0.59 21.37 11.21
N SER A 138 -0.33 21.60 9.92
CA SER A 138 0.06 20.54 8.98
C SER A 138 1.40 19.92 9.36
N ARG A 139 2.37 20.73 9.82
CA ARG A 139 3.66 20.23 10.33
C ARG A 139 3.50 19.40 11.59
N LYS A 140 2.63 19.81 12.53
CA LYS A 140 2.34 19.02 13.75
C LYS A 140 1.69 17.68 13.39
N LEU A 141 0.71 17.69 12.48
CA LEU A 141 0.05 16.47 12.02
C LEU A 141 1.02 15.54 11.26
N GLN A 142 1.86 16.09 10.39
CA GLN A 142 2.89 15.31 9.69
C GLN A 142 3.87 14.66 10.69
N LYS A 143 4.27 15.40 11.74
CA LYS A 143 5.14 14.83 12.77
C LYS A 143 4.47 13.69 13.53
N LEU A 144 3.19 13.85 13.91
CA LEU A 144 2.44 12.79 14.59
C LEU A 144 2.28 11.55 13.69
N TYR A 145 2.02 11.74 12.40
CA TYR A 145 1.96 10.66 11.43
C TYR A 145 3.30 9.93 11.31
N ASP A 146 4.41 10.68 11.22
CA ASP A 146 5.75 10.14 11.16
C ASP A 146 6.11 9.35 12.42
N ASP A 147 5.76 9.87 13.61
CA ASP A 147 5.99 9.20 14.88
C ASP A 147 5.18 7.89 14.97
N LEU A 148 3.91 7.89 14.53
CA LEU A 148 3.08 6.69 14.47
C LEU A 148 3.67 5.65 13.50
N PHE A 149 4.09 6.07 12.31
CA PHE A 149 4.74 5.18 11.35
C PHE A 149 6.03 4.57 11.92
N ASN A 150 6.86 5.37 12.59
CA ASN A 150 8.09 4.91 13.23
C ASN A 150 7.84 3.92 14.38
N LEU A 151 6.70 4.03 15.08
CA LEU A 151 6.27 3.04 16.07
C LEU A 151 5.90 1.72 15.40
N GLU A 152 5.16 1.76 14.29
CA GLU A 152 4.78 0.56 13.52
C GLU A 152 5.99 -0.09 12.84
N MET A 153 7.01 0.68 12.45
CA MET A 153 8.28 0.17 11.93
C MET A 153 9.03 -0.74 12.92
N LYS A 154 8.62 -0.81 14.19
CA LYS A 154 9.12 -1.83 15.13
C LYS A 154 8.71 -3.25 14.73
N ASN A 155 7.63 -3.42 13.99
CA ASN A 155 7.25 -4.71 13.41
C ASN A 155 8.24 -5.15 12.30
N CYS A 156 9.15 -4.26 11.88
CA CYS A 156 10.19 -4.51 10.88
C CYS A 156 11.58 -4.68 11.51
N LYS A 157 11.65 -5.27 12.71
CA LYS A 157 12.89 -5.47 13.47
C LYS A 157 12.95 -6.87 14.06
#